data_AF-A0A8R1DZS0-F1
#
_entry.id   AF-A0A8R1DZS0-F1
#
_cell.length_a   1.000
_cell.length_b   1.000
_cell.length_c   1.000
_cell.angle_alpha   90.00
_cell.angle_beta   90.00
_cell.angle_gamma   90.00
#
_symmetry.space_group_name_H-M   'P 1'
#
loop_
_entity.id
_entity.type
_entity.pdbx_description
1 polymer ?
#
loop_
_entity_poly.entity_id
_entity_poly.type
_entity_poly.pdbx_seq_one_letter_code
_entity_poly.pdbx_strand_id
1 'polypeptide(L)'
;MSILADRYGRKPIIVATAVSAFLANAAAAFSPNYIVFLILRAIVGASSDTYLSVGSVATCEYISEKARAWITVVYNIAWTLGMLWTLLVTVVTDDWRWRYFITVFPGIYAFALFCFLPESP
;
A
#
# COMPACT_ATOMS: atom_id res chain seq x y z
N MET A 1 -9.55 -12.30 -1.60
CA MET A 1 -9.31 -11.44 -0.42
C MET A 1 -10.52 -10.59 -0.05
N SER A 2 -11.38 -10.19 -1.00
CA SER A 2 -12.60 -9.39 -0.75
C SER A 2 -13.63 -10.06 0.17
N ILE A 3 -13.86 -11.37 0.00
CA ILE A 3 -14.71 -12.18 0.92
C ILE A 3 -14.17 -12.24 2.35
N LEU A 4 -12.86 -12.09 2.53
CA LEU A 4 -12.23 -12.08 3.85
C LEU A 4 -12.45 -10.71 4.52
N ALA A 5 -12.41 -9.62 3.73
CA ALA A 5 -12.68 -8.24 4.16
C ALA A 5 -14.09 -8.07 4.71
N ASP A 6 -15.05 -8.76 4.10
CA ASP A 6 -16.44 -8.74 4.55
C ASP A 6 -16.66 -9.56 5.84
N ARG A 7 -15.74 -10.47 6.19
CA ARG A 7 -15.91 -11.42 7.31
C ARG A 7 -15.17 -11.02 8.60
N TYR A 8 -14.05 -10.30 8.50
CA TYR A 8 -13.19 -9.97 9.65
C TYR A 8 -13.15 -8.47 9.99
N GLY A 9 -13.91 -7.64 9.27
CA GLY A 9 -13.85 -6.19 9.41
C GLY A 9 -12.79 -5.57 8.50
N ARG A 10 -13.09 -4.38 7.97
CA ARG A 10 -12.32 -3.75 6.89
C ARG A 10 -10.96 -3.22 7.35
N LYS A 11 -10.89 -2.72 8.57
CA LYS A 11 -9.70 -2.10 9.15
C LYS A 11 -8.53 -3.09 9.37
N PRO A 12 -8.71 -4.25 10.04
CA PRO A 12 -7.62 -5.21 10.22
C PRO A 12 -7.09 -5.76 8.89
N ILE A 13 -7.94 -5.85 7.86
CA ILE A 13 -7.51 -6.34 6.55
C ILE A 13 -6.72 -5.30 5.77
N ILE A 14 -7.10 -4.02 5.81
CA ILE A 14 -6.28 -2.94 5.23
C ILE A 14 -4.91 -2.89 5.90
N VAL A 15 -4.85 -3.02 7.23
CA VAL A 15 -3.58 -3.06 7.97
C VAL A 15 -2.78 -4.31 7.60
N ALA A 16 -3.40 -5.49 7.55
CA ALA A 16 -2.72 -6.73 7.20
C ALA A 16 -2.13 -6.70 5.78
N THR A 17 -2.84 -6.16 4.79
CA THR A 17 -2.29 -6.02 3.43
C THR A 17 -1.24 -4.94 3.31
N ALA A 18 -1.33 -3.86 4.10
CA ALA A 18 -0.25 -2.87 4.18
C ALA A 18 1.03 -3.48 4.78
N VAL A 19 0.92 -4.25 5.86
CA VAL A 19 2.05 -4.96 6.49
C VAL A 19 2.65 -5.97 5.52
N SER A 20 1.82 -6.80 4.86
CA SER A 20 2.32 -7.81 3.93
C SER A 20 3.02 -7.16 2.73
N ALA A 21 2.48 -6.07 2.19
CA ALA A 21 3.11 -5.33 1.10
C ALA A 21 4.44 -4.70 1.52
N PHE A 22 4.50 -4.16 2.74
CA PHE A 22 5.71 -3.56 3.31
C PHE A 22 6.82 -4.60 3.49
N LEU A 23 6.52 -5.69 4.20
CA LEU A 23 7.48 -6.77 4.46
C LEU A 23 7.96 -7.42 3.15
N ALA A 24 7.05 -7.62 2.19
CA ALA A 24 7.42 -8.19 0.90
C ALA A 24 8.32 -7.27 0.07
N ASN A 25 8.10 -5.94 0.09
CA ASN A 25 9.00 -4.99 -0.59
C ASN A 25 10.37 -4.89 0.11
N ALA A 26 10.40 -4.85 1.45
CA ALA A 26 11.65 -4.86 2.19
C ALA A 26 12.45 -6.14 1.91
N ALA A 27 11.80 -7.30 1.93
CA ALA A 27 12.41 -8.58 1.59
C ALA A 27 12.88 -8.65 0.12
N ALA A 28 12.19 -7.96 -0.80
CA ALA A 28 12.56 -7.96 -2.23
C ALA A 28 13.93 -7.29 -2.45
N ALA A 29 14.27 -6.27 -1.66
CA ALA A 29 15.58 -5.60 -1.70
C ALA A 29 16.74 -6.55 -1.33
N PHE A 30 16.49 -7.51 -0.43
CA PHE A 30 17.46 -8.52 0.02
C PHE A 30 17.36 -9.84 -0.75
N SER A 31 16.56 -9.91 -1.82
CA SER A 31 16.35 -11.18 -2.53
C SER A 31 17.67 -11.73 -3.11
N PRO A 32 18.01 -13.00 -2.82
CA PRO A 32 19.24 -13.61 -3.31
C PRO A 32 19.09 -14.21 -4.71
N ASN A 33 17.86 -14.58 -5.09
CA ASN A 33 17.54 -15.30 -6.33
C ASN A 33 16.32 -14.68 -7.04
N TYR A 34 16.30 -14.76 -8.37
CA TYR A 34 15.20 -14.26 -9.21
C TYR A 34 13.83 -14.85 -8.85
N ILE A 35 13.77 -16.14 -8.51
CA ILE A 35 12.51 -16.81 -8.13
C ILE A 35 11.92 -16.20 -6.85
N VAL A 36 12.77 -15.94 -5.86
CA VAL A 36 12.35 -15.32 -4.58
C VAL A 36 11.85 -13.90 -4.83
N PHE A 37 12.55 -13.13 -5.67
CA PHE A 37 12.10 -11.81 -6.10
C PHE A 37 10.72 -11.85 -6.79
N LEU A 38 10.49 -12.83 -7.66
CA LEU A 38 9.23 -12.97 -8.40
C LEU A 38 8.05 -13.32 -7.48
N ILE A 39 8.26 -14.24 -6.52
CA ILE A 39 7.25 -14.58 -5.50
C ILE A 39 6.91 -13.36 -4.64
N LEU A 40 7.93 -12.63 -4.17
CA LEU A 40 7.72 -11.41 -3.38
C LEU A 40 6.95 -10.35 -4.18
N ARG A 41 7.25 -10.19 -5.47
CA ARG A 41 6.50 -9.29 -6.36
C ARG A 41 5.05 -9.72 -6.57
N ALA A 42 4.78 -11.02 -6.66
CA ALA A 42 3.41 -11.52 -6.74
C ALA A 42 2.62 -11.20 -5.46
N ILE A 43 3.25 -11.32 -4.28
CA ILE A 43 2.63 -10.97 -2.99
C ILE A 43 2.34 -9.47 -2.90
N VAL A 44 3.29 -8.61 -3.33
CA VAL A 44 3.08 -7.17 -3.39
C VAL A 44 1.91 -6.83 -4.32
N GLY A 45 1.86 -7.43 -5.51
CA GLY A 45 0.76 -7.22 -6.46
C GLY A 45 -0.60 -7.60 -5.89
N ALA A 46 -0.70 -8.78 -5.27
CA ALA A 46 -1.94 -9.24 -4.62
C ALA A 46 -2.36 -8.33 -3.45
N SER A 47 -1.40 -7.79 -2.70
CA SER A 47 -1.66 -6.87 -1.59
C SER A 47 -2.18 -5.52 -2.08
N SER A 48 -1.60 -4.97 -3.15
CA SER A 48 -2.03 -3.71 -3.77
C SER A 48 -3.44 -3.77 -4.35
N ASP A 49 -3.78 -4.87 -5.04
CA ASP A 49 -5.13 -5.08 -5.59
C ASP A 49 -6.19 -5.19 -4.49
N THR A 50 -5.84 -5.90 -3.41
CA THR A 50 -6.71 -6.03 -2.23
C THR A 50 -6.93 -4.67 -1.56
N TYR A 51 -5.90 -3.83 -1.45
CA TYR A 51 -6.02 -2.48 -0.88
C TYR A 51 -6.99 -1.60 -1.69
N LEU A 52 -6.90 -1.62 -3.03
CA LEU A 52 -7.82 -0.90 -3.91
C LEU A 52 -9.28 -1.38 -3.76
N SER A 53 -9.48 -2.69 -3.77
CA SER A 53 -10.82 -3.29 -3.65
C SER A 53 -11.46 -3.01 -2.28
N VAL A 54 -10.72 -3.21 -1.19
CA VAL A 54 -11.26 -3.00 0.17
C VAL A 54 -11.37 -1.50 0.50
N GLY A 55 -10.44 -0.68 0.04
CA GLY A 55 -10.43 0.77 0.29
C GLY A 55 -11.57 1.52 -0.41
N SER A 56 -11.86 1.18 -1.68
CA SER A 56 -13.00 1.75 -2.41
C SER A 56 -14.34 1.42 -1.75
N VAL A 57 -14.47 0.16 -1.32
CA VAL A 57 -15.66 -0.34 -0.63
C VAL A 57 -15.81 0.29 0.77
N ALA A 58 -14.72 0.43 1.53
CA ALA A 58 -14.69 1.17 2.81
C ALA A 58 -15.09 2.64 2.63
N THR A 59 -14.61 3.28 1.57
CA THR A 59 -14.94 4.69 1.26
C THR A 59 -16.43 4.86 1.02
N CYS A 60 -17.08 3.88 0.40
CA CYS A 60 -18.53 3.88 0.22
C CYS A 60 -19.31 3.74 1.55
N GLU A 61 -18.80 3.02 2.55
CA GLU A 61 -19.49 2.87 3.84
C GLU A 61 -19.32 4.06 4.78
N TYR A 62 -18.12 4.62 4.86
CA TYR A 62 -17.82 5.68 5.85
C TYR A 62 -18.23 7.08 5.42
N ILE A 63 -18.36 7.33 4.12
CA ILE A 63 -18.39 8.68 3.58
C ILE A 63 -19.71 8.93 2.84
N SER A 64 -20.38 10.01 3.24
CA SER A 64 -21.58 10.53 2.57
C SER A 64 -21.28 10.91 1.12
N GLU A 65 -22.27 10.76 0.24
CA GLU A 65 -22.12 10.86 -1.22
C GLU A 65 -21.40 12.13 -1.70
N LYS A 66 -21.60 13.25 -0.99
CA LYS A 66 -20.95 14.55 -1.27
C LYS A 66 -19.45 14.59 -0.99
N ALA A 67 -18.96 13.82 -0.01
CA ALA A 67 -17.55 13.79 0.38
C ALA A 67 -16.74 12.69 -0.33
N ARG A 68 -17.41 11.71 -0.97
CA ARG A 68 -16.75 10.63 -1.72
C ARG A 68 -15.88 11.16 -2.86
N ALA A 69 -16.37 12.15 -3.61
CA ALA A 69 -15.61 12.75 -4.71
C ALA A 69 -14.30 13.38 -4.22
N TRP A 70 -14.33 14.12 -3.11
CA TRP A 70 -13.16 14.73 -2.51
C TRP A 70 -12.12 13.71 -2.05
N ILE A 71 -12.55 12.61 -1.43
CA ILE A 71 -11.65 11.58 -0.92
C ILE A 71 -11.00 10.80 -2.07
N THR A 72 -11.73 10.54 -3.15
CA THR A 72 -11.15 9.99 -4.38
C THR A 72 -10.11 10.91 -5.01
N VAL A 73 -10.32 12.23 -4.98
CA VAL A 73 -9.33 13.21 -5.47
C VAL A 73 -8.07 13.20 -4.60
N VAL A 74 -8.22 13.23 -3.27
CA VAL A 74 -7.09 13.15 -2.34
C VAL A 74 -6.30 11.85 -2.53
N TYR A 75 -7.00 10.73 -2.75
CA TYR A 75 -6.36 9.44 -3.06
C TYR A 75 -5.53 9.49 -4.35
N ASN A 76 -6.08 10.07 -5.42
CA ASN A 76 -5.36 10.21 -6.69
C ASN A 76 -4.13 11.13 -6.57
N ILE A 77 -4.24 12.21 -5.79
CA ILE A 77 -3.09 13.10 -5.50
C ILE A 77 -2.01 12.33 -4.73
N ALA A 78 -2.39 11.58 -3.70
CA ALA A 78 -1.46 10.76 -2.93
C ALA A 78 -0.75 9.71 -3.80
N TRP A 79 -1.49 9.06 -4.70
CA TRP A 79 -0.94 8.11 -5.67
C TRP A 79 0.08 8.77 -6.60
N THR A 80 -0.26 9.94 -7.15
CA THR A 80 0.62 10.71 -8.04
C THR A 80 1.89 11.15 -7.32
N LEU A 81 1.79 11.59 -6.06
CA LEU A 81 2.94 11.93 -5.23
C LEU A 81 3.85 10.72 -4.97
N GLY A 82 3.27 9.53 -4.77
CA GLY A 82 4.03 8.27 -4.67
C GLY A 82 4.80 7.92 -5.94
N MET A 83 4.20 8.16 -7.10
CA MET A 83 4.88 7.99 -8.39
C MET A 83 6.03 8.99 -8.57
N LEU A 84 5.81 10.27 -8.23
CA LEU A 84 6.85 11.29 -8.25
C LEU A 84 8.01 10.94 -7.32
N TRP A 85 7.73 10.45 -6.11
CA TRP A 85 8.77 9.96 -5.20
C TRP A 85 9.59 8.84 -5.84
N THR A 86 8.93 7.84 -6.43
CA THR A 86 9.61 6.72 -7.08
C THR A 86 10.48 7.18 -8.25
N LEU A 87 10.03 8.19 -9.01
CA LEU A 87 10.79 8.81 -10.09
C LEU A 87 12.05 9.51 -9.55
N LEU A 88 11.92 10.30 -8.48
CA LEU A 88 13.06 10.97 -7.84
C LEU A 88 14.10 9.97 -7.32
N VAL A 89 13.66 8.89 -6.68
CA VAL A 89 14.54 7.81 -6.20
C VAL A 89 15.27 7.14 -7.36
N THR A 90 14.62 7.02 -8.52
CA THR A 90 15.23 6.44 -9.72
C THR A 90 16.38 7.30 -10.26
N VAL A 91 16.24 8.63 -10.19
CA VAL A 91 17.28 9.59 -10.64
C VAL A 91 18.48 9.63 -9.69
N VAL A 92 18.27 9.43 -8.38
CA VAL A 92 19.32 9.55 -7.36
C VAL A 92 20.19 8.28 -7.25
N THR A 93 19.69 7.12 -7.63
CA THR A 93 20.41 5.85 -7.45
C THR A 93 20.21 4.94 -8.65
N ASP A 94 21.28 4.38 -9.19
CA ASP A 94 21.20 3.39 -10.28
C ASP A 94 21.07 1.93 -9.80
N ASP A 95 21.46 1.67 -8.55
CA ASP A 95 21.32 0.35 -7.94
C ASP A 95 19.86 0.03 -7.65
N TRP A 96 19.33 -0.98 -8.36
CA TRP A 96 17.96 -1.46 -8.22
C TRP A 96 17.62 -1.85 -6.77
N ARG A 97 18.57 -2.39 -6.01
CA ARG A 97 18.38 -2.77 -4.59
C ARG A 97 18.12 -1.56 -3.71
N TRP A 98 18.92 -0.50 -3.87
CA TRP A 98 18.75 0.73 -3.10
C TRP A 98 17.47 1.47 -3.49
N ARG A 99 17.07 1.44 -4.78
CA ARG A 99 15.76 1.96 -5.20
C ARG A 99 14.63 1.33 -4.39
N TYR A 100 14.56 0.00 -4.29
CA TYR A 100 13.52 -0.68 -3.49
C TYR A 100 13.57 -0.31 -2.02
N PHE A 101 14.76 -0.17 -1.42
CA PHE A 101 14.89 0.19 0.00
C PHE A 101 14.40 1.62 0.29
N ILE A 102 14.72 2.59 -0.58
CA ILE A 102 14.34 4.00 -0.40
C ILE A 102 12.85 4.21 -0.71
N THR A 103 12.28 3.46 -1.66
CA THR A 103 10.83 3.54 -1.95
C THR A 103 9.97 3.04 -0.79
N VAL A 104 10.51 2.15 0.06
CA VAL A 104 9.82 1.61 1.24
C VAL A 104 9.70 2.63 2.38
N PHE A 105 10.58 3.62 2.45
CA PHE A 105 10.65 4.61 3.54
C PHE A 105 9.36 5.42 3.78
N PRO A 106 8.73 6.06 2.77
CA PRO A 106 7.44 6.73 2.97
C PRO A 106 6.31 5.75 3.32
N GLY A 107 6.43 4.49 2.91
CA GLY A 107 5.51 3.42 3.31
C GLY A 107 5.51 3.15 4.82
N ILE A 108 6.66 3.30 5.50
CA ILE A 108 6.77 3.19 6.97
C ILE A 108 5.95 4.29 7.65
N TYR A 109 6.05 5.52 7.14
CA TYR A 109 5.33 6.65 7.69
C TYR A 109 3.82 6.51 7.51
N ALA A 110 3.39 6.08 6.31
CA ALA A 110 1.99 5.78 6.05
C ALA A 110 1.47 4.65 6.96
N PHE A 111 2.26 3.59 7.16
CA PHE A 111 1.92 2.50 8.06
C PHE A 111 1.77 2.97 9.51
N ALA A 112 2.71 3.78 10.01
CA ALA A 112 2.65 4.35 11.34
C ALA A 112 1.38 5.20 11.52
N LEU A 113 1.04 6.04 10.55
CA LEU A 113 -0.19 6.83 10.57
C LEU A 113 -1.45 5.95 10.58
N PHE A 114 -1.46 4.83 9.85
CA PHE A 114 -2.58 3.90 9.85
C PHE A 114 -2.76 3.16 11.19
N CYS A 115 -1.68 2.87 11.92
CA CYS A 115 -1.76 2.34 13.29
C CYS A 115 -2.39 3.33 14.28
N PHE A 116 -2.28 4.64 14.03
CA PHE A 116 -2.86 5.68 14.89
C PHE A 116 -4.28 6.10 14.51
N LEU A 117 -4.84 5.63 13.38
CA LEU A 117 -6.24 5.94 13.07
C LEU A 117 -7.14 5.29 14.13
N PRO A 118 -8.07 6.03 14.78
CA PRO A 118 -9.05 5.45 15.69
C PRO A 118 -10.01 4.52 14.94
N GLU A 119 -10.48 3.48 15.62
CA GLU A 119 -11.42 2.50 15.08
C GLU A 119 -12.74 3.18 14.73
N SER A 120 -13.31 2.80 13.59
CA SER A 120 -14.65 3.22 13.20
C SER A 120 -15.63 2.84 14.32
N PRO A 121 -16.54 3.75 14.72
CA PRO A 121 -17.58 3.43 15.68
C PRO A 121 -18.53 2.34 15.18
#